data_AF-A0A0P7ZZ17-F1
#
_entry.id   AF-A0A0P7ZZ17-F1
#
_cell.length_a   1.000
_cell.length_b   1.000
_cell.length_c   1.000
_cell.angle_alpha   90.00
_cell.angle_beta   90.00
_cell.angle_gamma   90.00
#
_symmetry.space_group_name_H-M   'P 1'
#
loop_
_entity.id
_entity.type
_entity.pdbx_description
1 polymer ?
#
loop_
_entity_poly.entity_id
_entity_poly.type
_entity_poly.pdbx_seq_one_letter_code
_entity_poly.pdbx_strand_id
1 'polypeptide(L)'
;MRLKTPLIGALFAICALPATAATIYDGITFPDGDASFADEVIAYALGDGVGANYDDPNDVLGAPDYSGPIGSFSLGRPGLSPDNLPDDQFGFVTIKFTDNSLTTSGDDSADLFVWEIGGAVESYKVEISVNAVDWIEVAEITGQPSTIDIDGVAGVTQGTKYSYVRVTDVPGGVISGNPFAGPDIDAIGAISSAPPVAAVPLPASGLLLLAGLGGLALRRRKG
;
A
#
# COMPACT_ATOMS: atom_id res chain seq x y z
N MET A 1 -60.30 26.16 -17.52
CA MET A 1 -59.66 24.97 -16.93
C MET A 1 -58.19 25.33 -16.65
N ARG A 2 -57.83 25.63 -15.39
CA ARG A 2 -56.46 26.05 -15.01
C ARG A 2 -55.65 24.82 -14.63
N LEU A 3 -54.64 24.48 -15.44
CA LEU A 3 -53.71 23.39 -15.17
C LEU A 3 -52.71 23.85 -14.10
N LYS A 4 -52.64 23.14 -12.97
CA LYS A 4 -51.62 23.35 -11.93
C LYS A 4 -50.42 22.46 -12.25
N THR A 5 -49.27 23.04 -12.55
CA THR A 5 -48.00 22.34 -12.71
C THR A 5 -47.42 22.03 -11.32
N PRO A 6 -47.13 20.78 -10.94
CA PRO A 6 -46.44 20.49 -9.70
C PRO A 6 -44.93 20.67 -9.91
N LEU A 7 -44.31 21.48 -9.04
CA LEU A 7 -42.86 21.60 -8.95
C LEU A 7 -42.36 20.39 -8.12
N ILE A 8 -41.68 19.44 -8.76
CA ILE A 8 -41.02 18.33 -8.07
C ILE A 8 -39.65 18.85 -7.62
N GLY A 9 -39.51 19.14 -6.33
CA GLY A 9 -38.22 19.41 -5.72
C GLY A 9 -37.47 18.11 -5.50
N ALA A 10 -36.35 17.91 -6.21
CA ALA A 10 -35.44 16.80 -5.95
C ALA A 10 -34.65 17.08 -4.66
N LEU A 11 -34.90 16.28 -3.64
CA LEU A 11 -34.14 16.31 -2.40
C LEU A 11 -32.81 15.57 -2.63
N PHE A 12 -31.70 16.31 -2.76
CA PHE A 12 -30.36 15.72 -2.74
C PHE A 12 -30.03 15.32 -1.31
N ALA A 13 -30.12 14.03 -1.00
CA ALA A 13 -29.56 13.48 0.23
C ALA A 13 -28.03 13.47 0.08
N ILE A 14 -27.36 14.41 0.77
CA ILE A 14 -25.91 14.37 0.94
C ILE A 14 -25.63 13.25 1.94
N CYS A 15 -25.16 12.10 1.45
CA CYS A 15 -24.65 11.03 2.29
C CYS A 15 -23.26 11.48 2.78
N ALA A 16 -23.17 11.97 4.01
CA ALA A 16 -21.88 12.19 4.66
C ALA A 16 -21.30 10.81 5.01
N LEU A 17 -20.16 10.46 4.40
CA LEU A 17 -19.40 9.29 4.84
C LEU A 17 -18.92 9.55 6.27
N PRO A 18 -18.95 8.56 7.17
CA PRO A 18 -18.37 8.71 8.48
C PRO A 18 -16.87 8.98 8.32
N ALA A 19 -16.41 10.13 8.79
CA ALA A 19 -14.98 10.34 8.98
C ALA A 19 -14.51 9.35 10.06
N THR A 20 -13.52 8.53 9.74
CA THR A 20 -12.80 7.74 10.74
C THR A 20 -12.16 8.69 11.75
N ALA A 21 -12.14 8.29 13.03
CA ALA A 21 -11.52 9.09 14.06
C ALA A 21 -10.00 8.92 14.01
N ALA A 22 -9.26 10.01 14.22
CA ALA A 22 -7.81 9.96 14.28
C ALA A 22 -7.35 9.04 15.43
N THR A 23 -6.33 8.22 15.15
CA THR A 23 -5.72 7.30 16.11
C THR A 23 -4.23 7.59 16.24
N ILE A 24 -3.65 7.32 17.41
CA ILE A 24 -2.21 7.47 17.65
C ILE A 24 -1.57 6.09 17.74
N TYR A 25 -0.55 5.87 16.93
CA TYR A 25 0.29 4.67 16.91
C TYR A 25 1.74 5.10 17.17
N ASP A 26 2.36 4.61 18.23
CA ASP A 26 3.74 4.94 18.63
C ASP A 26 4.09 6.45 18.64
N GLY A 27 3.12 7.28 19.01
CA GLY A 27 3.26 8.73 19.08
C GLY A 27 3.00 9.47 17.77
N ILE A 28 2.70 8.75 16.68
CA ILE A 28 2.32 9.32 15.38
C ILE A 28 0.80 9.37 15.26
N THR A 29 0.27 10.53 14.89
CA THR A 29 -1.17 10.71 14.66
C THR A 29 -1.50 10.34 13.22
N PHE A 30 -2.45 9.42 13.04
CA PHE A 30 -3.05 9.09 11.76
C PHE A 30 -4.45 9.72 11.68
N PRO A 31 -4.65 10.76 10.86
CA PRO A 31 -5.94 11.47 10.78
C PRO A 31 -7.12 10.56 10.44
N ASP A 32 -6.91 9.55 9.58
CA ASP A 32 -7.93 8.60 9.14
C ASP A 32 -7.95 7.32 9.99
N GLY A 33 -7.15 7.25 11.07
CA GLY A 33 -7.06 6.08 11.95
C GLY A 33 -6.66 4.82 11.19
N ASP A 34 -7.31 3.70 11.48
CA ASP A 34 -6.98 2.37 10.94
C ASP A 34 -7.15 2.27 9.42
N ALA A 35 -7.97 3.14 8.81
CA ALA A 35 -8.13 3.22 7.35
C ALA A 35 -6.89 3.82 6.66
N SER A 36 -5.86 4.19 7.42
CA SER A 36 -4.59 4.70 6.87
C SER A 36 -3.65 3.58 6.42
N PHE A 37 -3.92 2.33 6.80
CA PHE A 37 -2.99 1.22 6.70
C PHE A 37 -3.22 0.36 5.46
N ALA A 38 -2.20 -0.44 5.11
CA ALA A 38 -2.24 -1.33 3.96
C ALA A 38 -3.38 -2.37 4.04
N ASP A 39 -4.05 -2.62 2.91
CA ASP A 39 -5.21 -3.53 2.84
C ASP A 39 -4.92 -4.86 2.14
N GLU A 40 -4.00 -4.85 1.17
CA GLU A 40 -3.78 -5.98 0.26
C GLU A 40 -2.28 -6.13 -0.05
N VAL A 41 -1.76 -7.35 0.07
CA VAL A 41 -0.44 -7.72 -0.51
C VAL A 41 -0.65 -8.10 -1.97
N ILE A 42 0.00 -7.37 -2.89
CA ILE A 42 -0.10 -7.66 -4.33
C ILE A 42 1.08 -8.46 -4.88
N ALA A 43 2.24 -8.39 -4.22
CA ALA A 43 3.43 -9.17 -4.57
C ALA A 43 4.40 -9.21 -3.39
N TYR A 44 5.18 -10.28 -3.26
CA TYR A 44 6.27 -10.38 -2.30
C TYR A 44 7.32 -11.38 -2.80
N ALA A 45 8.54 -11.27 -2.28
CA ALA A 45 9.56 -12.30 -2.36
C ALA A 45 10.17 -12.48 -0.98
N LEU A 46 10.34 -13.73 -0.58
CA LEU A 46 10.96 -14.10 0.69
C LEU A 46 12.44 -14.39 0.47
N GLY A 47 13.31 -13.68 1.19
CA GLY A 47 14.74 -13.97 1.24
C GLY A 47 15.07 -15.17 2.13
N ASP A 48 16.37 -15.46 2.28
CA ASP A 48 16.83 -16.52 3.18
C ASP A 48 16.79 -16.06 4.65
N GLY A 49 16.81 -17.03 5.56
CA GLY A 49 16.91 -16.78 6.99
C GLY A 49 15.57 -16.54 7.68
N VAL A 50 14.47 -16.44 6.96
CA VAL A 50 13.13 -16.31 7.55
C VAL A 50 12.56 -17.67 7.99
N GLY A 51 11.96 -17.71 9.17
CA GLY A 51 11.33 -18.88 9.75
C GLY A 51 9.84 -18.68 10.05
N ALA A 52 9.21 -19.73 10.59
CA ALA A 52 7.80 -19.71 10.94
C ALA A 52 7.45 -18.54 11.89
N ASN A 53 6.26 -17.97 11.69
CA ASN A 53 5.72 -16.77 12.34
C ASN A 53 6.25 -15.44 11.78
N TYR A 54 7.20 -15.47 10.86
CA TYR A 54 7.76 -14.28 10.22
C TYR A 54 7.67 -14.35 8.68
N ASP A 55 7.09 -15.43 8.15
CA ASP A 55 7.03 -15.76 6.72
C ASP A 55 5.65 -15.50 6.07
N ASP A 56 4.66 -14.99 6.83
CA ASP A 56 3.37 -14.58 6.28
C ASP A 56 3.39 -13.11 5.87
N PRO A 57 3.34 -12.78 4.56
CA PRO A 57 3.34 -11.39 4.13
C PRO A 57 2.08 -10.63 4.53
N ASN A 58 0.99 -11.29 4.95
CA ASN A 58 -0.22 -10.59 5.40
C ASN A 58 -0.05 -9.97 6.78
N ASP A 59 1.02 -10.30 7.51
CA ASP A 59 1.34 -9.67 8.79
C ASP A 59 1.74 -8.20 8.66
N VAL A 60 1.88 -7.65 7.43
CA VAL A 60 2.11 -6.21 7.18
C VAL A 60 0.82 -5.38 7.07
N LEU A 61 -0.34 -6.04 7.07
CA LEU A 61 -1.64 -5.42 6.75
C LEU A 61 -2.33 -4.89 8.00
N GLY A 62 -3.03 -3.76 7.87
CA GLY A 62 -3.70 -3.11 8.98
C GLY A 62 -2.76 -2.34 9.91
N ALA A 63 -3.30 -1.93 11.05
CA ALA A 63 -2.57 -1.19 12.07
C ALA A 63 -1.49 -2.08 12.74
N PRO A 64 -0.38 -1.50 13.23
CA PRO A 64 0.70 -2.26 13.86
C PRO A 64 0.17 -3.09 15.02
N ASP A 65 0.47 -4.40 15.00
CA ASP A 65 -0.02 -5.36 15.97
C ASP A 65 1.06 -6.33 16.49
N TYR A 66 2.32 -6.09 16.11
CA TYR A 66 3.46 -6.87 16.55
C TYR A 66 3.46 -7.07 18.07
N SER A 67 3.40 -8.34 18.48
CA SER A 67 3.34 -8.74 19.88
C SER A 67 4.38 -9.78 20.27
N GLY A 68 5.36 -10.06 19.38
CA GLY A 68 6.54 -10.90 19.63
C GLY A 68 6.21 -12.33 20.08
N PRO A 69 6.33 -13.36 19.23
CA PRO A 69 6.96 -13.42 17.91
C PRO A 69 5.96 -13.42 16.73
N ILE A 70 4.86 -12.67 16.81
CA ILE A 70 3.77 -12.68 15.83
C ILE A 70 3.41 -11.23 15.47
N GLY A 71 2.94 -11.00 14.24
CA GLY A 71 2.54 -9.68 13.75
C GLY A 71 3.68 -8.95 13.05
N SER A 72 4.51 -9.68 12.30
CA SER A 72 5.55 -9.06 11.48
C SER A 72 5.99 -9.99 10.35
N PHE A 73 6.23 -9.44 9.17
CA PHE A 73 6.80 -10.13 8.03
C PHE A 73 8.28 -9.77 7.86
N SER A 74 9.17 -10.74 8.06
CA SER A 74 10.60 -10.56 7.77
C SER A 74 10.84 -10.69 6.27
N LEU A 75 11.52 -9.73 5.67
CA LEU A 75 11.83 -9.77 4.25
C LEU A 75 12.83 -10.88 3.90
N GLY A 76 13.70 -11.25 4.82
CA GLY A 76 14.81 -12.16 4.55
C GLY A 76 15.95 -11.45 3.80
N ARG A 77 17.14 -12.04 3.87
CA ARG A 77 18.26 -11.65 3.01
C ARG A 77 18.79 -12.87 2.26
N PRO A 78 18.58 -12.96 0.93
CA PRO A 78 19.07 -14.08 0.15
C PRO A 78 20.60 -14.14 0.19
N GLY A 79 21.14 -15.33 0.50
CA GLY A 79 22.57 -15.57 0.67
C GLY A 79 23.17 -14.72 1.79
N LEU A 80 23.48 -15.30 2.94
CA LEU A 80 24.08 -14.63 4.11
C LEU A 80 25.48 -13.97 3.87
N SER A 81 25.89 -13.66 2.62
CA SER A 81 26.90 -12.65 2.16
C SER A 81 27.17 -12.76 0.63
N PRO A 82 27.52 -11.68 -0.13
CA PRO A 82 27.39 -10.23 0.11
C PRO A 82 26.72 -9.44 -1.05
N ASP A 83 25.99 -8.39 -0.65
CA ASP A 83 26.04 -6.96 -1.07
C ASP A 83 26.09 -6.55 -2.55
N ASN A 84 26.03 -7.50 -3.49
CA ASN A 84 26.03 -7.28 -4.94
C ASN A 84 24.94 -8.10 -5.63
N LEU A 85 23.86 -8.42 -4.91
CA LEU A 85 22.66 -8.90 -5.57
C LEU A 85 22.04 -7.72 -6.33
N PRO A 86 21.56 -7.92 -7.56
CA PRO A 86 20.68 -6.96 -8.18
C PRO A 86 19.40 -6.80 -7.33
N ASP A 87 18.81 -5.61 -7.34
CA ASP A 87 17.63 -5.26 -6.54
C ASP A 87 16.47 -6.27 -6.65
N ASP A 88 16.34 -6.92 -7.80
CA ASP A 88 15.29 -7.92 -8.08
C ASP A 88 15.48 -9.26 -7.37
N GLN A 89 16.57 -9.42 -6.62
CA GLN A 89 16.87 -10.63 -5.86
C GLN A 89 16.70 -10.45 -4.35
N PHE A 90 16.47 -9.24 -3.82
CA PHE A 90 16.23 -9.05 -2.40
C PHE A 90 14.81 -9.43 -1.98
N GLY A 91 14.64 -9.70 -0.68
CA GLY A 91 13.32 -9.85 -0.08
C GLY A 91 12.53 -8.55 -0.21
N PHE A 92 11.25 -8.65 -0.54
CA PHE A 92 10.38 -7.47 -0.65
C PHE A 92 8.93 -7.81 -0.34
N VAL A 93 8.17 -6.78 0.03
CA VAL A 93 6.72 -6.81 0.08
C VAL A 93 6.17 -5.61 -0.67
N THR A 94 5.15 -5.84 -1.49
CA THR A 94 4.40 -4.80 -2.17
C THR A 94 2.96 -4.83 -1.70
N ILE A 95 2.54 -3.73 -1.09
CA ILE A 95 1.19 -3.55 -0.58
C ILE A 95 0.38 -2.63 -1.48
N LYS A 96 -0.93 -2.62 -1.23
CA LYS A 96 -1.87 -1.72 -1.85
C LYS A 96 -2.84 -1.15 -0.81
N PHE A 97 -3.06 0.15 -0.92
CA PHE A 97 -4.18 0.88 -0.33
C PHE A 97 -5.40 0.77 -1.25
N THR A 98 -6.48 0.17 -0.76
CA THR A 98 -7.72 -0.11 -1.49
C THR A 98 -8.87 0.79 -1.10
N ASP A 99 -8.92 1.23 0.16
CA ASP A 99 -9.93 2.17 0.67
C ASP A 99 -9.39 3.57 0.98
N ASN A 100 -8.07 3.76 0.91
CA ASN A 100 -7.38 5.05 0.89
C ASN A 100 -6.27 5.10 -0.18
N SER A 101 -5.38 6.10 -0.08
CA SER A 101 -4.16 6.23 -0.88
C SER A 101 -3.18 7.16 -0.20
N LEU A 102 -1.88 6.92 -0.37
CA LEU A 102 -0.83 7.84 0.04
C LEU A 102 -0.83 9.09 -0.85
N THR A 103 -0.68 10.27 -0.26
CA THR A 103 -0.49 11.54 -0.95
C THR A 103 0.53 12.40 -0.21
N THR A 104 1.03 13.45 -0.87
CA THR A 104 1.86 14.51 -0.28
C THR A 104 1.08 15.35 0.74
N SER A 105 1.71 15.75 1.84
CA SER A 105 1.19 16.68 2.85
C SER A 105 1.28 18.13 2.41
N GLY A 106 2.27 18.46 1.56
CA GLY A 106 2.52 19.82 1.08
C GLY A 106 3.51 20.63 1.94
N ASP A 107 4.13 20.01 2.95
CA ASP A 107 5.16 20.59 3.80
C ASP A 107 6.18 19.52 4.26
N ASP A 108 7.09 19.85 5.18
CA ASP A 108 8.16 18.94 5.64
C ASP A 108 7.67 17.88 6.65
N SER A 109 6.35 17.67 6.77
CA SER A 109 5.76 16.64 7.62
C SER A 109 5.85 15.26 6.96
N ALA A 110 5.92 14.22 7.77
CA ALA A 110 5.93 12.86 7.27
C ALA A 110 4.58 12.48 6.62
N ASP A 111 4.65 11.83 5.46
CA ASP A 111 3.51 11.34 4.70
C ASP A 111 3.26 9.85 4.88
N LEU A 112 4.33 9.08 5.10
CA LEU A 112 4.33 7.63 5.18
C LEU A 112 5.10 7.19 6.43
N PHE A 113 4.64 6.10 7.03
CA PHE A 113 5.35 5.45 8.12
C PHE A 113 5.50 3.96 7.83
N VAL A 114 6.71 3.44 8.06
CA VAL A 114 7.01 2.01 8.00
C VAL A 114 7.41 1.53 9.39
N TRP A 115 6.61 0.62 9.94
CA TRP A 115 6.93 -0.10 11.17
C TRP A 115 7.86 -1.25 10.85
N GLU A 116 9.15 -1.00 11.00
CA GLU A 116 10.16 -2.04 11.07
C GLU A 116 10.41 -2.34 12.55
N ILE A 117 10.35 -3.61 12.95
CA ILE A 117 10.46 -4.09 14.34
C ILE A 117 11.76 -4.87 14.57
N GLY A 118 12.11 -5.15 15.82
CA GLY A 118 13.38 -5.78 16.14
C GLY A 118 14.43 -4.82 16.67
N GLY A 119 15.65 -5.33 16.84
CA GLY A 119 16.75 -4.60 17.48
C GLY A 119 18.01 -4.51 16.63
N ALA A 120 18.00 -5.09 15.44
CA ALA A 120 19.08 -4.98 14.48
C ALA A 120 18.91 -3.70 13.67
N VAL A 121 20.01 -3.04 13.32
CA VAL A 121 19.94 -1.83 12.51
C VAL A 121 20.02 -2.25 11.04
N GLU A 122 18.87 -2.59 10.47
CA GLU A 122 18.76 -3.12 9.11
C GLU A 122 18.49 -2.01 8.10
N SER A 123 18.69 -2.29 6.81
CA SER A 123 18.51 -1.29 5.74
C SER A 123 17.48 -1.74 4.74
N TYR A 124 16.59 -0.84 4.38
CA TYR A 124 15.54 -1.07 3.41
C TYR A 124 15.28 0.15 2.55
N LYS A 125 14.82 -0.11 1.34
CA LYS A 125 14.33 0.89 0.40
C LYS A 125 12.80 0.90 0.41
N VAL A 126 12.23 2.10 0.28
CA VAL A 126 10.80 2.32 0.11
C VAL A 126 10.53 2.99 -1.23
N GLU A 127 9.61 2.40 -1.99
CA GLU A 127 9.16 2.89 -3.29
C GLU A 127 7.65 3.03 -3.33
N ILE A 128 7.14 4.01 -4.08
CA ILE A 128 5.70 4.24 -4.26
C ILE A 128 5.30 4.17 -5.72
N SER A 129 4.05 3.82 -5.99
CA SER A 129 3.52 3.75 -7.36
C SER A 129 2.03 4.07 -7.43
N VAL A 130 1.61 4.56 -8.60
CA VAL A 130 0.20 4.74 -8.97
C VAL A 130 -0.39 3.53 -9.70
N ASN A 131 0.45 2.63 -10.24
CA ASN A 131 0.05 1.57 -11.16
C ASN A 131 0.74 0.22 -10.94
N ALA A 132 1.60 0.10 -9.92
CA ALA A 132 2.43 -1.08 -9.62
C ALA A 132 3.42 -1.48 -10.73
N VAL A 133 3.67 -0.60 -11.70
CA VAL A 133 4.59 -0.82 -12.83
C VAL A 133 5.72 0.20 -12.79
N ASP A 134 5.38 1.48 -12.70
CA ASP A 134 6.32 2.58 -12.60
C ASP A 134 6.52 2.94 -11.13
N TRP A 135 7.74 2.85 -10.64
CA TRP A 135 8.09 3.01 -9.23
C TRP A 135 8.95 4.26 -9.03
N ILE A 136 8.68 4.98 -7.94
CA ILE A 136 9.47 6.12 -7.47
C ILE A 136 10.08 5.72 -6.14
N GLU A 137 11.40 5.68 -6.07
CA GLU A 137 12.12 5.52 -4.80
C GLU A 137 11.97 6.81 -3.98
N VAL A 138 11.45 6.67 -2.75
CA VAL A 138 11.20 7.81 -1.85
C VAL A 138 12.15 7.85 -0.67
N ALA A 139 12.70 6.69 -0.27
CA ALA A 139 13.67 6.63 0.80
C ALA A 139 14.52 5.36 0.71
N GLU A 140 15.78 5.48 1.12
CA GLU A 140 16.60 4.37 1.61
C GLU A 140 16.89 4.67 3.08
N ILE A 141 16.59 3.71 3.94
CA ILE A 141 16.58 3.88 5.39
C ILE A 141 17.51 2.85 6.01
N THR A 142 18.24 3.26 7.04
CA THR A 142 18.98 2.37 7.92
C THR A 142 18.51 2.58 9.36
N GLY A 143 17.91 1.55 9.96
CA GLY A 143 17.28 1.60 11.29
C GLY A 143 15.76 1.85 11.25
N GLN A 144 15.18 2.06 12.44
CA GLN A 144 13.73 1.93 12.64
C GLN A 144 13.18 2.61 13.90
N PRO A 145 11.85 2.75 14.01
CA PRO A 145 10.90 2.80 12.89
C PRO A 145 11.03 4.15 12.14
N SER A 146 10.40 4.30 10.97
CA SER A 146 10.75 5.39 10.05
C SER A 146 9.57 6.17 9.51
N THR A 147 9.65 7.49 9.69
CA THR A 147 8.83 8.51 9.04
C THR A 147 9.45 8.94 7.72
N ILE A 148 8.64 9.03 6.66
CA ILE A 148 9.08 9.43 5.31
C ILE A 148 8.22 10.60 4.85
N ASP A 149 8.86 11.72 4.53
CA ASP A 149 8.29 12.84 3.77
C ASP A 149 8.58 12.61 2.27
N ILE A 150 7.54 12.63 1.43
CA ILE A 150 7.64 12.38 -0.01
C ILE A 150 7.54 13.66 -0.86
N ASP A 151 7.22 14.83 -0.27
CA ASP A 151 6.93 16.07 -0.99
C ASP A 151 8.11 16.55 -1.87
N GLY A 152 9.34 16.37 -1.38
CA GLY A 152 10.57 16.80 -2.07
C GLY A 152 11.17 15.79 -3.06
N VAL A 153 10.59 14.59 -3.19
CA VAL A 153 11.19 13.50 -3.95
C VAL A 153 10.97 13.67 -5.46
N ALA A 154 12.04 13.49 -6.24
CA ALA A 154 11.97 13.58 -7.70
C ALA A 154 11.01 12.52 -8.28
N GLY A 155 10.02 12.97 -9.06
CA GLY A 155 8.97 12.10 -9.62
C GLY A 155 7.68 12.10 -8.80
N VAL A 156 7.72 12.55 -7.54
CA VAL A 156 6.52 12.79 -6.74
C VAL A 156 5.84 14.07 -7.22
N THR A 157 4.51 14.05 -7.31
CA THR A 157 3.71 15.21 -7.72
C THR A 157 2.64 15.48 -6.68
N GLN A 158 2.57 16.73 -6.20
CA GLN A 158 1.64 17.14 -5.16
C GLN A 158 0.18 16.74 -5.47
N GLY A 159 -0.49 16.12 -4.50
CA GLY A 159 -1.88 15.66 -4.60
C GLY A 159 -2.08 14.40 -5.45
N THR A 160 -1.00 13.78 -5.94
CA THR A 160 -1.08 12.47 -6.61
C THR A 160 -1.40 11.39 -5.60
N LYS A 161 -2.25 10.46 -6.01
CA LYS A 161 -2.68 9.32 -5.21
C LYS A 161 -1.84 8.10 -5.55
N TYR A 162 -0.97 7.71 -4.63
CA TYR A 162 -0.15 6.52 -4.74
C TYR A 162 -0.85 5.38 -4.00
N SER A 163 -1.35 4.41 -4.75
CA SER A 163 -2.05 3.25 -4.18
C SER A 163 -1.11 2.15 -3.75
N TYR A 164 0.16 2.19 -4.13
CA TYR A 164 1.10 1.09 -3.92
C TYR A 164 2.36 1.56 -3.21
N VAL A 165 2.83 0.75 -2.27
CA VAL A 165 4.12 0.91 -1.60
C VAL A 165 4.86 -0.41 -1.69
N ARG A 166 6.15 -0.37 -2.00
CA ARG A 166 7.06 -1.51 -1.95
C ARG A 166 8.15 -1.23 -0.94
N VAL A 167 8.38 -2.17 -0.03
CA VAL A 167 9.53 -2.18 0.87
C VAL A 167 10.43 -3.34 0.46
N THR A 168 11.71 -3.04 0.23
CA THR A 168 12.69 -4.00 -0.27
C THR A 168 13.92 -3.98 0.63
N ASP A 169 14.40 -5.14 1.04
CA ASP A 169 15.72 -5.28 1.69
C ASP A 169 16.82 -4.74 0.76
N VAL A 170 17.82 -4.06 1.29
CA VAL A 170 18.95 -3.54 0.49
C VAL A 170 20.29 -3.71 1.20
N PRO A 171 21.41 -3.84 0.46
CA PRO A 171 22.73 -3.93 1.08
C PRO A 171 22.98 -2.81 2.09
N GLY A 172 23.54 -3.17 3.24
CA GLY A 172 23.69 -2.24 4.36
C GLY A 172 23.15 -2.83 5.65
N GLY A 173 23.39 -2.10 6.75
CA GLY A 173 22.95 -2.48 8.09
C GLY A 173 23.65 -3.70 8.68
N VAL A 174 23.23 -4.06 9.89
CA VAL A 174 23.56 -5.31 10.56
C VAL A 174 22.42 -6.29 10.30
N ILE A 175 22.68 -7.35 9.54
CA ILE A 175 21.67 -8.36 9.22
C ILE A 175 21.38 -9.20 10.46
N SER A 176 20.12 -9.26 10.86
CA SER A 176 19.62 -10.19 11.87
C SER A 176 19.67 -11.64 11.35
N GLY A 177 19.70 -12.61 12.27
CA GLY A 177 19.80 -14.03 11.93
C GLY A 177 18.43 -14.71 11.85
N ASN A 178 18.45 -16.00 11.47
CA ASN A 178 17.25 -16.82 11.55
C ASN A 178 16.64 -16.80 12.98
N PRO A 179 15.31 -16.64 13.13
CA PRO A 179 14.27 -16.77 12.10
C PRO A 179 13.73 -15.47 11.48
N PHE A 180 14.33 -14.32 11.74
CA PHE A 180 13.78 -13.01 11.33
C PHE A 180 14.84 -12.19 10.58
N ALA A 181 15.57 -12.83 9.65
CA ALA A 181 16.62 -12.14 8.93
C ALA A 181 16.06 -11.02 8.03
N GLY A 182 16.78 -9.91 7.92
CA GLY A 182 16.35 -8.77 7.11
C GLY A 182 15.31 -7.91 7.85
N PRO A 183 14.88 -6.79 7.23
CA PRO A 183 13.87 -5.90 7.80
C PRO A 183 12.59 -6.65 8.18
N ASP A 184 12.09 -6.41 9.39
CA ASP A 184 10.91 -7.05 9.96
C ASP A 184 9.70 -6.09 9.92
N ILE A 185 8.84 -6.21 8.91
CA ILE A 185 7.76 -5.23 8.67
C ILE A 185 6.47 -5.64 9.39
N ASP A 186 6.01 -4.83 10.34
CA ASP A 186 4.74 -4.98 11.08
C ASP A 186 3.60 -4.23 10.38
N ALA A 187 3.84 -3.00 9.93
CA ALA A 187 2.79 -2.21 9.28
C ALA A 187 3.34 -1.13 8.34
N ILE A 188 2.52 -0.75 7.37
CA ILE A 188 2.77 0.38 6.47
C ILE A 188 1.52 1.28 6.48
N GLY A 189 1.69 2.54 6.88
CA GLY A 189 0.59 3.49 7.05
C GLY A 189 0.81 4.83 6.36
N ALA A 190 -0.18 5.31 5.61
CA ALA A 190 -0.20 6.65 5.03
C ALA A 190 -0.67 7.69 6.06
N ILE A 191 0.26 8.48 6.60
CA ILE A 191 -0.04 9.61 7.49
C ILE A 191 -0.82 10.67 6.72
N SER A 192 -0.33 11.01 5.52
CA SER A 192 -1.01 11.89 4.58
C SER A 192 -1.81 11.02 3.60
N SER A 193 -3.11 10.93 3.87
CA SER A 193 -4.03 10.01 3.21
C SER A 193 -5.06 10.77 2.36
N ALA A 194 -5.42 10.19 1.22
CA ALA A 194 -6.45 10.69 0.31
C ALA A 194 -7.45 9.58 -0.05
N PRO A 195 -8.67 9.92 -0.51
CA PRO A 195 -9.64 8.90 -0.95
C PRO A 195 -9.06 7.97 -2.02
N PRO A 196 -9.55 6.74 -2.15
CA PRO A 196 -8.94 5.73 -3.01
C PRO A 196 -8.95 6.16 -4.48
N VAL A 197 -8.03 5.58 -5.27
CA VAL A 197 -8.01 5.78 -6.72
C VAL A 197 -9.25 5.10 -7.31
N ALA A 198 -10.10 5.87 -7.98
CA ALA A 198 -11.33 5.35 -8.55
C ALA A 198 -11.02 4.24 -9.58
N ALA A 199 -11.63 3.07 -9.39
CA ALA A 199 -11.58 2.02 -10.40
C ALA A 199 -12.13 2.58 -11.72
N VAL A 200 -11.34 2.51 -12.79
CA VAL A 200 -11.78 2.93 -14.12
C VAL A 200 -12.93 2.00 -14.54
N PRO A 201 -14.17 2.51 -14.70
CA PRO A 201 -15.27 1.67 -15.17
C PRO A 201 -14.93 1.14 -16.55
N LEU A 202 -15.15 -0.16 -16.80
CA LEU A 202 -15.06 -0.71 -18.15
C LEU A 202 -15.88 0.20 -19.08
N PRO A 203 -15.27 0.77 -20.13
CA PRO A 203 -16.03 1.61 -21.05
C PRO A 203 -17.19 0.78 -21.62
N ALA A 204 -18.33 1.41 -21.87
CA ALA A 204 -19.54 0.72 -22.35
C ALA A 204 -19.29 -0.11 -23.63
N SER A 205 -18.22 0.21 -24.38
CA SER A 205 -17.70 -0.59 -25.49
C SER A 205 -17.28 -2.01 -25.10
N GLY A 206 -16.68 -2.21 -23.92
CA GLY A 206 -16.35 -3.54 -23.38
C GLY A 206 -17.60 -4.38 -23.10
N LEU A 207 -18.64 -3.76 -22.53
CA LEU A 207 -19.94 -4.40 -22.33
C LEU A 207 -20.64 -4.70 -23.66
N LEU A 208 -20.57 -3.79 -24.63
CA LEU A 208 -21.12 -4.00 -25.98
C LEU A 208 -20.39 -5.10 -26.75
N LEU A 209 -19.07 -5.23 -26.58
CA LEU A 209 -18.28 -6.31 -27.18
C LEU A 209 -18.67 -7.67 -26.58
N LEU A 210 -18.79 -7.77 -25.26
CA LEU A 210 -19.25 -8.98 -24.58
C LEU A 210 -20.68 -9.35 -24.97
N ALA A 211 -21.59 -8.38 -25.06
CA ALA A 211 -22.97 -8.58 -25.50
C ALA A 211 -23.04 -9.00 -26.99
N GLY A 212 -22.21 -8.39 -27.85
CA GLY A 212 -22.11 -8.73 -29.27
C GLY A 212 -21.60 -10.15 -29.50
N LEU A 213 -20.54 -10.55 -28.81
CA LEU A 213 -19.99 -11.92 -28.88
C LEU A 213 -20.98 -12.96 -28.36
N GLY A 214 -21.67 -12.68 -27.24
CA GLY A 214 -22.72 -13.54 -26.72
C GLY A 214 -23.91 -13.70 -27.68
N GLY A 215 -24.32 -12.61 -28.33
CA GLY A 215 -25.37 -12.62 -29.34
C GLY A 215 -25.04 -13.44 -30.60
N LEU A 216 -23.79 -13.38 -31.08
CA LEU A 216 -23.34 -14.19 -32.22
C LEU A 216 -23.24 -15.69 -31.86
N ALA A 217 -22.80 -16.03 -30.65
CA ALA A 217 -22.72 -17.41 -30.18
C ALA A 217 -24.11 -18.07 -30.07
N LEU A 218 -25.11 -17.32 -29.58
CA LEU A 218 -26.50 -17.78 -29.49
C LEU A 218 -27.15 -17.97 -30.87
N ARG A 219 -26.76 -17.16 -31.86
CA ARG A 219 -27.30 -17.25 -33.24
C ARG A 219 -26.80 -18.49 -34.00
N ARG A 220 -25.61 -18.99 -33.69
CA ARG A 220 -25.04 -20.21 -34.30
C ARG A 220 -25.68 -21.51 -33.82
N ARG A 221 -26.37 -21.51 -32.68
CA ARG A 221 -27.02 -22.71 -32.10
C ARG A 221 -28.42 -23.00 -32.66
N LYS A 222 -28.96 -22.12 -33.50
CA LYS A 222 -30.30 -22.23 -34.11
C LYS A 222 -30.28 -22.38 -35.64
N GLY A 223 -29.13 -22.74 -36.22
CA GLY A 223 -28.96 -23.05 -37.63
C GLY A 223 -28.67 -24.52 -37.85
#